data_AF-A0A9D4BCL5-F1
#
_entry.id   AF-A0A9D4BCL5-F1
#
_cell.length_a   1.000
_cell.length_b   1.000
_cell.length_c   1.000
_cell.angle_alpha   90.00
_cell.angle_beta   90.00
_cell.angle_gamma   90.00
#
_symmetry.space_group_name_H-M   'P 1'
#
loop_
_entity.id
_entity.type
_entity.pdbx_description
1 polymer ?
#
loop_
_entity_poly.entity_id
_entity_poly.type
_entity_poly.pdbx_seq_one_letter_code
_entity_poly.pdbx_strand_id
1 'polypeptide(L)'
;MQEVKTEMLINDKEVQPEEKEKVSLPPFGASKQHYALTVPNEDAVKIQFKAIANEKAKDAILHKIPVYKNGIAFKVADQGDMGENSTVKLSLTKNDKNISAYAEELEISVNPSPIEKICKASEFLAQYPYGCVEQTLNKFLPAVEIWHLNNKGKIPSIPEDPKLLDK
;
A
#
# COMPACT_ATOMS: atom_id res chain seq x y z
N MET A 1 8.20 -37.85 -27.70
CA MET A 1 7.83 -36.61 -26.99
C MET A 1 8.59 -36.59 -25.70
N GLN A 2 9.34 -35.53 -25.40
CA GLN A 2 10.09 -35.45 -24.15
C GLN A 2 9.10 -35.03 -23.05
N GLU A 3 8.99 -35.85 -22.01
CA GLU A 3 8.17 -35.55 -20.84
C GLU A 3 8.87 -34.47 -20.01
N VAL A 4 8.14 -33.41 -19.64
CA VAL A 4 8.68 -32.31 -18.85
C VAL A 4 8.21 -32.50 -17.42
N LYS A 5 9.16 -32.64 -16.48
CA LYS A 5 8.84 -32.69 -15.06
C LYS A 5 8.51 -31.28 -14.57
N THR A 6 7.36 -31.11 -13.96
CA THR A 6 6.90 -29.84 -13.40
C THR A 6 6.81 -29.92 -11.88
N GLU A 7 7.32 -28.92 -11.17
CA GLU A 7 7.23 -28.80 -9.72
C GLU A 7 6.64 -27.42 -9.37
N MET A 8 5.58 -27.40 -8.56
CA MET A 8 4.96 -26.18 -8.04
C MET A 8 5.15 -26.12 -6.53
N LEU A 9 5.75 -25.04 -6.04
CA LEU A 9 5.90 -24.75 -4.62
C LEU A 9 5.06 -23.53 -4.26
N ILE A 10 4.24 -23.64 -3.22
CA ILE A 10 3.48 -22.53 -2.65
C ILE A 10 3.91 -22.38 -1.19
N ASN A 11 4.46 -21.22 -0.84
CA ASN A 11 5.11 -20.98 0.47
C ASN A 11 6.09 -22.12 0.84
N ASP A 12 6.94 -22.49 -0.14
CA ASP A 12 7.95 -23.54 -0.04
C ASP A 12 7.40 -24.97 0.18
N LYS A 13 6.08 -25.17 0.06
CA LYS A 13 5.42 -26.49 0.11
C LYS A 13 5.04 -26.96 -1.29
N GLU A 14 5.33 -28.21 -1.61
CA GLU A 14 4.98 -28.79 -2.91
C GLU A 14 3.47 -29.04 -3.05
N VAL A 15 2.90 -28.61 -4.18
CA VAL A 15 1.47 -28.73 -4.49
C VAL A 15 1.30 -29.48 -5.81
N GLN A 16 0.32 -30.38 -5.82
CA GLN A 16 -0.01 -31.20 -6.98
C GLN A 16 -1.05 -30.50 -7.86
N PRO A 17 -1.00 -30.67 -9.19
CA PRO A 17 -2.03 -30.15 -10.09
C PRO A 17 -3.37 -30.85 -9.83
N GLU A 18 -4.48 -30.18 -10.16
CA GLU A 18 -5.83 -30.74 -10.04
C GLU A 18 -5.97 -32.01 -10.90
N GLU A 19 -5.44 -31.95 -12.12
CA GLU A 19 -5.38 -33.07 -13.05
C GLU A 19 -3.92 -33.45 -13.28
N LYS A 20 -3.59 -34.71 -12.96
CA LYS A 20 -2.26 -35.27 -13.21
C LYS A 20 -2.13 -35.71 -14.66
N GLU A 21 -2.05 -34.73 -15.55
CA GLU A 21 -1.72 -34.96 -16.94
C GLU A 21 -0.21 -34.92 -17.18
N LYS A 22 0.26 -35.78 -18.09
CA LYS A 22 1.65 -35.77 -18.52
C LYS A 22 1.88 -34.56 -19.41
N VAL A 23 2.78 -33.66 -18.98
CA VAL A 23 3.13 -32.47 -19.76
C VAL A 23 4.10 -32.86 -20.86
N SER A 24 3.68 -32.64 -22.11
CA SER A 24 4.58 -32.71 -23.25
C SER A 24 4.55 -31.43 -24.05
N LEU A 25 5.73 -30.89 -24.35
CA LEU A 25 5.91 -29.66 -25.11
C LEU A 25 6.52 -30.01 -26.48
N PRO A 26 5.73 -30.08 -27.56
CA PRO A 26 6.30 -30.14 -28.91
C PRO A 26 6.94 -28.79 -29.27
N PRO A 27 7.78 -28.73 -30.32
CA PRO A 27 8.31 -27.47 -30.83
C PRO A 27 7.17 -26.48 -31.10
N PHE A 28 7.31 -25.25 -30.58
CA PHE A 28 6.28 -24.19 -30.64
C PHE A 28 4.93 -24.53 -29.98
N GLY A 29 4.86 -25.62 -29.21
CA GLY A 29 3.69 -25.98 -28.40
C GLY A 29 3.70 -25.34 -27.03
N ALA A 30 2.50 -25.22 -26.44
CA ALA A 30 2.30 -24.79 -25.07
C ALA A 30 1.44 -25.82 -24.33
N SER A 31 1.72 -25.99 -23.04
CA SER A 31 0.91 -26.82 -22.13
C SER A 31 0.58 -26.00 -20.89
N LYS A 32 -0.61 -26.22 -20.33
CA LYS A 32 -1.09 -25.53 -19.14
C LYS A 32 -1.49 -26.56 -18.09
N GLN A 33 -1.23 -26.27 -16.82
CA GLN A 33 -1.71 -27.02 -15.68
C GLN A 33 -2.41 -26.08 -14.70
N HIS A 34 -3.45 -26.59 -14.05
CA HIS A 34 -4.24 -25.87 -13.08
C HIS A 34 -3.93 -26.36 -11.67
N TYR A 35 -3.77 -25.42 -10.74
CA TYR A 35 -3.47 -25.67 -9.34
C TYR A 35 -4.47 -24.91 -8.49
N ALA A 36 -5.27 -25.63 -7.70
CA ALA A 36 -6.10 -25.02 -6.67
C ALA A 36 -5.22 -24.58 -5.49
N LEU A 37 -5.45 -23.35 -5.02
CA LEU A 37 -4.85 -22.82 -3.81
C LEU A 37 -5.93 -22.20 -2.94
N THR A 38 -5.98 -22.62 -1.68
CA THR A 38 -6.67 -21.86 -0.63
C THR A 38 -5.75 -20.74 -0.17
N VAL A 39 -6.21 -19.49 -0.31
CA VAL A 39 -5.44 -18.30 0.07
C VAL A 39 -5.14 -18.35 1.59
N PRO A 40 -3.85 -18.34 2.00
CA PRO A 40 -3.50 -18.35 3.41
C PRO A 40 -3.75 -16.99 4.07
N ASN A 41 -3.81 -16.99 5.40
CA ASN A 41 -3.89 -15.76 6.21
C ASN A 41 -2.50 -15.14 6.43
N GLU A 42 -1.83 -14.79 5.34
CA GLU A 42 -0.51 -14.15 5.28
C GLU A 42 -0.60 -12.94 4.34
N ASP A 43 0.29 -11.95 4.45
CA ASP A 43 0.22 -10.72 3.64
C ASP A 43 0.61 -10.93 2.17
N ALA A 44 1.32 -12.03 1.87
CA ALA A 44 1.69 -12.40 0.51
C ALA A 44 1.90 -13.90 0.38
N VAL A 45 1.58 -14.44 -0.79
CA VAL A 45 1.87 -15.83 -1.18
C VAL A 45 3.08 -15.86 -2.10
N LYS A 46 4.01 -16.76 -1.81
CA LYS A 46 5.16 -17.06 -2.65
C LYS A 46 4.81 -18.27 -3.54
N ILE A 47 4.70 -18.06 -4.85
CA ILE A 47 4.46 -19.10 -5.85
C ILE A 47 5.73 -19.32 -6.65
N GLN A 48 6.26 -20.53 -6.65
CA GLN A 48 7.41 -20.92 -7.44
C GLN A 48 7.05 -22.08 -8.35
N PHE A 49 7.28 -21.91 -9.65
CA PHE A 49 7.09 -22.96 -10.64
C PHE A 49 8.42 -23.34 -11.27
N LYS A 50 8.68 -24.64 -11.43
CA LYS A 50 9.86 -25.17 -12.10
C LYS A 50 9.45 -26.13 -13.19
N ALA A 51 10.08 -26.03 -14.35
CA ALA A 51 9.93 -26.96 -15.46
C ALA A 51 11.30 -27.54 -15.84
N ILE A 52 11.41 -28.86 -15.84
CA ILE A 52 12.67 -29.60 -16.03
C ILE A 52 12.44 -30.63 -17.13
N ALA A 53 13.00 -30.39 -18.33
CA ALA A 53 12.96 -31.35 -19.43
C ALA A 53 14.17 -32.28 -19.43
N ASN A 54 15.36 -31.75 -19.17
CA ASN A 54 16.62 -32.50 -19.02
C ASN A 54 17.69 -31.64 -18.31
N GLU A 55 18.94 -32.09 -18.25
CA GLU A 55 20.03 -31.35 -17.57
C GLU A 55 20.29 -29.95 -18.14
N LYS A 56 20.12 -29.76 -19.46
CA LYS A 56 20.43 -28.52 -20.17
C LYS A 56 19.23 -27.59 -20.33
N ALA A 57 18.01 -28.12 -20.20
CA ALA A 57 16.76 -27.39 -20.41
C ALA A 57 15.92 -27.43 -19.11
N LYS A 58 16.13 -26.42 -18.27
CA LYS A 58 15.41 -26.20 -17.01
C LYS A 58 15.13 -24.70 -16.88
N ASP A 59 13.93 -24.38 -16.41
CA ASP A 59 13.55 -23.01 -16.10
C ASP A 59 12.72 -22.96 -14.82
N ALA A 60 12.77 -21.83 -14.13
CA ALA A 60 12.05 -21.62 -12.89
C ALA A 60 11.62 -20.15 -12.74
N ILE A 61 10.39 -19.95 -12.30
CA ILE A 61 9.80 -18.64 -12.06
C ILE A 61 9.38 -18.56 -10.60
N LEU A 62 9.62 -17.40 -9.99
CA LEU A 62 9.19 -17.08 -8.63
C LEU A 62 8.35 -15.80 -8.66
N HIS A 63 7.13 -15.88 -8.15
CA HIS A 63 6.23 -14.75 -7.98
C HIS A 63 5.82 -14.58 -6.53
N LYS A 64 5.76 -13.32 -6.08
CA LYS A 64 5.20 -12.94 -4.79
C LYS A 64 3.90 -12.18 -5.05
N ILE A 65 2.78 -12.79 -4.67
CA ILE A 65 1.44 -12.24 -4.90
C ILE A 65 0.94 -11.65 -3.57
N PRO A 66 0.60 -10.35 -3.49
CA PRO A 66 0.04 -9.78 -2.28
C PRO A 66 -1.35 -10.37 -2.01
N VAL A 67 -1.63 -10.67 -0.75
CA VAL A 67 -2.94 -11.14 -0.30
C VAL A 67 -3.64 -9.98 0.39
N TYR A 68 -4.76 -9.58 -0.17
CA TYR A 68 -5.63 -8.58 0.43
C TYR A 68 -6.71 -9.26 1.26
N LYS A 69 -6.99 -8.70 2.44
CA LYS A 69 -8.08 -9.16 3.27
C LYS A 69 -9.40 -8.82 2.60
N ASN A 70 -10.36 -9.73 2.74
CA ASN A 70 -11.71 -9.47 2.27
C ASN A 70 -12.37 -8.44 3.19
N GLY A 71 -12.60 -7.23 2.68
CA GLY A 71 -13.20 -6.16 3.44
C GLY A 71 -13.15 -4.82 2.72
N ILE A 72 -13.79 -3.82 3.31
CA ILE A 72 -13.71 -2.44 2.87
C ILE A 72 -12.75 -1.73 3.81
N ALA A 73 -11.71 -1.11 3.26
CA ALA A 73 -10.83 -0.24 4.02
C ALA A 73 -11.61 0.98 4.51
N PHE A 74 -11.60 1.23 5.82
CA PHE A 74 -12.17 2.43 6.41
C PHE A 74 -11.16 3.05 7.37
N LYS A 75 -11.13 4.38 7.42
CA LYS A 75 -10.27 5.14 8.32
C LYS A 75 -11.13 5.77 9.40
N VAL A 76 -10.72 5.58 10.66
CA VAL A 76 -11.28 6.31 11.79
C VAL A 76 -10.18 7.22 12.30
N ALA A 77 -10.47 8.51 12.42
CA ALA A 77 -9.54 9.49 12.95
C ALA A 77 -10.22 10.21 14.12
N ASP A 78 -9.43 10.50 15.14
CA ASP A 78 -9.84 11.30 16.29
C ASP A 78 -8.71 12.28 16.64
N GLN A 79 -9.05 13.38 17.29
CA GLN A 79 -8.10 14.43 17.67
C GLN A 79 -8.41 14.96 19.07
N GLY A 80 -7.38 15.40 19.78
CA GLY A 80 -7.54 16.00 21.10
C GLY A 80 -6.37 16.91 21.45
N ASP A 81 -6.62 17.83 22.38
CA ASP A 81 -5.60 18.65 23.01
C ASP A 81 -5.01 17.90 24.20
N MET A 82 -3.67 17.83 24.26
CA MET A 82 -2.91 17.13 25.31
C MET A 82 -2.50 18.05 26.48
N GLY A 83 -3.07 19.26 26.57
CA GLY A 83 -2.74 20.25 27.60
C GLY A 83 -2.89 19.78 29.06
N GLU A 84 -3.87 18.91 29.36
CA GLU A 84 -4.15 18.40 30.72
C GLU A 84 -4.16 16.87 30.80
N ASN A 85 -3.06 16.22 30.41
CA ASN A 85 -2.89 14.76 30.50
C ASN A 85 -4.12 13.97 30.04
N SER A 86 -4.65 14.38 28.89
CA SER A 86 -5.93 13.92 28.35
C SER A 86 -5.80 12.55 27.69
N THR A 87 -6.91 11.82 27.62
CA THR A 87 -6.98 10.53 26.92
C THR A 87 -7.89 10.65 25.71
N VAL A 88 -7.35 10.42 24.52
CA VAL A 88 -8.12 10.32 23.27
C VAL A 88 -8.50 8.85 23.04
N LYS A 89 -9.79 8.57 22.86
CA LYS A 89 -10.30 7.19 22.68
C LYS A 89 -10.82 7.00 21.27
N LEU A 90 -10.00 6.41 20.41
CA LEU A 90 -10.42 5.97 19.10
C LEU A 90 -11.34 4.75 19.22
N SER A 91 -12.64 4.94 18.97
CA SER A 91 -13.62 3.86 18.97
C SER A 91 -13.93 3.45 17.53
N LEU A 92 -13.64 2.20 17.18
CA LEU A 92 -14.10 1.63 15.92
C LEU A 92 -15.62 1.46 16.02
N THR A 93 -16.39 2.26 15.27
CA THR A 93 -17.86 2.19 15.27
C THR A 93 -18.32 0.90 14.61
N LYS A 94 -18.37 -0.19 15.38
CA LYS A 94 -19.47 -1.15 15.46
C LYS A 94 -18.99 -2.41 16.19
N ASN A 95 -19.51 -2.58 17.39
CA ASN A 95 -19.49 -3.85 18.12
C ASN A 95 -20.55 -4.82 17.54
N ASP A 96 -20.69 -4.87 16.21
CA ASP A 96 -21.51 -5.86 15.51
C ASP A 96 -20.67 -7.13 15.44
N LYS A 97 -21.12 -8.23 16.06
CA LYS A 97 -20.40 -9.53 16.09
C LYS A 97 -20.07 -10.09 14.69
N ASN A 98 -20.67 -9.52 13.64
CA ASN A 98 -20.51 -9.91 12.24
C ASN A 98 -19.48 -9.05 11.46
N ILE A 99 -18.88 -8.02 12.08
CA ILE A 99 -17.85 -7.19 11.46
C ILE A 99 -16.52 -7.50 12.13
N SER A 100 -15.65 -8.25 11.45
CA SER A 100 -14.26 -8.41 11.87
C SER A 100 -13.47 -7.19 11.41
N ALA A 101 -13.24 -6.23 12.32
CA ALA A 101 -12.30 -5.14 12.07
C ALA A 101 -10.88 -5.62 12.33
N TYR A 102 -9.98 -5.41 11.37
CA TYR A 102 -8.54 -5.59 11.56
C TYR A 102 -7.88 -4.22 11.45
N ALA A 103 -7.13 -3.82 12.48
CA ALA A 103 -6.32 -2.61 12.40
C ALA A 103 -5.08 -2.92 11.57
N GLU A 104 -5.05 -2.45 10.32
CA GLU A 104 -3.87 -2.56 9.46
C GLU A 104 -2.79 -1.55 9.84
N GLU A 105 -3.21 -0.32 10.16
CA GLU A 105 -2.32 0.79 10.44
C GLU A 105 -2.93 1.70 11.53
N LEU A 106 -2.09 2.13 12.47
CA LEU A 106 -2.42 3.16 13.45
C LEU A 106 -1.40 4.28 13.32
N GLU A 107 -1.84 5.43 12.80
CA GLU A 107 -1.03 6.64 12.71
C GLU A 107 -1.36 7.58 13.87
N ILE A 108 -0.35 7.93 14.68
CA ILE A 108 -0.47 8.92 15.76
C ILE A 108 0.40 10.11 15.39
N SER A 109 -0.23 11.26 15.09
CA SER A 109 0.50 12.51 14.84
C SER A 109 0.36 13.48 16.02
N VAL A 110 1.45 13.70 16.76
CA VAL A 110 1.51 14.74 17.80
C VAL A 110 2.08 16.02 17.19
N ASN A 111 1.36 17.13 17.33
CA ASN A 111 1.73 18.41 16.73
C ASN A 111 1.77 19.46 17.83
N PRO A 112 2.92 20.12 18.08
CA PRO A 112 3.01 21.20 19.06
C PRO A 112 2.10 22.38 18.74
N SER A 113 1.80 22.59 17.45
CA SER A 113 0.91 23.64 16.98
C SER A 113 0.21 23.21 15.68
N PRO A 114 -1.07 23.59 15.47
CA PRO A 114 -1.77 23.38 14.20
C PRO A 114 -1.08 24.06 13.01
N ILE A 115 -0.29 25.11 13.26
CA ILE A 115 0.36 25.93 12.23
C ILE A 115 1.32 25.08 11.37
N GLU A 116 2.04 24.13 11.98
CA GLU A 116 3.00 23.29 11.24
C GLU A 116 2.30 22.43 10.18
N LYS A 117 1.14 21.84 10.51
CA LYS A 117 0.35 21.08 9.53
C LYS A 117 -0.20 21.98 8.41
N ILE A 118 -0.62 23.20 8.75
CA ILE A 118 -1.13 24.17 7.77
C ILE A 118 -0.02 24.56 6.79
N CYS A 119 1.20 24.79 7.28
CA CYS A 119 2.36 25.08 6.44
C CYS A 119 2.65 23.94 5.46
N LYS A 120 2.76 22.69 5.94
CA LYS A 120 2.97 21.50 5.10
C LYS A 120 1.84 21.30 4.07
N ALA A 121 0.60 21.49 4.48
CA ALA A 121 -0.55 21.39 3.58
C ALA A 121 -0.52 22.46 2.48
N SER A 122 -0.06 23.68 2.80
CA SER A 122 0.08 24.75 1.81
C SER A 122 1.15 24.47 0.77
N GLU A 123 2.22 23.76 1.11
CA GLU A 123 3.24 23.32 0.13
C GLU A 123 2.64 22.36 -0.91
N PHE A 124 1.82 21.41 -0.45
CA PHE A 124 1.09 20.51 -1.35
C PHE A 124 0.13 21.29 -2.25
N LEU A 125 -0.65 22.21 -1.67
CA LEU A 125 -1.55 23.06 -2.46
C LEU A 125 -0.78 23.93 -3.46
N ALA A 126 0.43 24.40 -3.15
CA ALA A 126 1.23 25.18 -4.11
C ALA A 126 1.64 24.36 -5.35
N GLN A 127 1.89 23.05 -5.19
CA GLN A 127 2.36 22.16 -6.25
C GLN A 127 1.24 21.43 -7.00
N TYR A 128 0.00 21.50 -6.49
CA TYR A 128 -1.11 20.77 -7.09
C TYR A 128 -1.46 21.33 -8.49
N PRO A 129 -1.64 20.47 -9.51
CA PRO A 129 -1.88 20.91 -10.88
C PRO A 129 -3.33 21.38 -11.06
N TYR A 130 -3.60 22.65 -10.76
CA TYR A 130 -4.92 23.25 -10.96
C TYR A 130 -5.18 23.60 -12.43
N GLY A 131 -6.41 23.38 -12.87
CA GLY A 131 -6.86 23.72 -14.23
C GLY A 131 -7.87 24.86 -14.31
N CYS A 132 -8.62 25.14 -13.24
CA CYS A 132 -9.65 26.19 -13.21
C CYS A 132 -9.19 27.40 -12.38
N VAL A 133 -9.79 28.57 -12.65
CA VAL A 133 -9.48 29.83 -11.93
C VAL A 133 -9.89 29.75 -10.46
N GLU A 134 -11.06 29.17 -10.18
CA GLU A 134 -11.58 28.94 -8.82
C GLU A 134 -10.69 27.98 -8.03
N GLN A 135 -10.05 27.03 -8.70
CA GLN A 135 -9.11 26.11 -8.07
C GLN A 135 -7.75 26.78 -7.83
N THR A 136 -7.37 27.75 -8.66
CA THR A 136 -6.16 28.57 -8.46
C THR A 136 -6.27 29.45 -7.21
N LEU A 137 -7.48 29.80 -6.77
CA LEU A 137 -7.68 30.50 -5.50
C LEU A 137 -7.25 29.66 -4.28
N ASN A 138 -7.36 28.33 -4.37
CA ASN A 138 -7.02 27.42 -3.26
C ASN A 138 -5.53 27.37 -2.92
N LYS A 139 -4.63 27.72 -3.85
CA LYS A 139 -3.20 27.92 -3.53
C LYS A 139 -2.87 29.33 -3.05
N PHE A 140 -3.65 30.33 -3.47
CA PHE A 140 -3.36 31.73 -3.19
C PHE A 140 -3.71 32.14 -1.75
N LEU A 141 -4.93 31.84 -1.29
CA LEU A 141 -5.37 32.25 0.04
C LEU A 141 -4.50 31.68 1.19
N PRO A 142 -4.14 30.38 1.19
CA PRO A 142 -3.27 29.83 2.22
C PRO A 142 -1.87 30.47 2.22
N ALA A 143 -1.31 30.76 1.04
CA ALA A 143 0.01 31.38 0.93
C ALA A 143 0.03 32.81 1.50
N VAL A 144 -1.02 33.60 1.25
CA VAL A 144 -1.14 34.96 1.80
C VAL A 144 -1.28 34.93 3.32
N GLU A 145 -2.06 34.01 3.87
CA GLU A 145 -2.24 33.90 5.33
C GLU A 145 -0.95 33.44 6.01
N ILE A 146 -0.23 32.46 5.44
CA ILE A 146 1.09 32.04 5.93
C ILE A 146 2.07 33.21 5.90
N TRP A 147 2.11 33.97 4.80
CA TRP A 147 2.94 35.17 4.71
C TRP A 147 2.57 36.20 5.80
N HIS A 148 1.28 36.44 6.03
CA HIS A 148 0.80 37.36 7.05
C HIS A 148 1.21 36.94 8.47
N LEU A 149 1.06 35.66 8.80
CA LEU A 149 1.43 35.09 10.08
C LEU A 149 2.95 35.06 10.30
N ASN A 150 3.73 34.82 9.23
CA ASN A 150 5.19 34.86 9.27
C ASN A 150 5.71 36.27 9.57
N ASN A 151 5.15 37.30 8.92
CA ASN A 151 5.50 38.70 9.21
C ASN A 151 5.18 39.13 10.65
N LYS A 152 4.24 38.46 11.30
CA LYS A 152 3.91 38.67 12.72
C LYS A 152 4.78 37.84 13.68
N GLY A 153 5.74 37.08 13.17
CA GLY A 153 6.60 36.19 13.97
C GLY A 153 5.85 35.03 14.63
N LYS A 154 4.69 34.64 14.07
CA LYS A 154 3.80 33.62 14.67
C LYS A 154 3.97 32.23 14.07
N ILE A 155 4.85 32.06 13.09
CA ILE A 155 5.13 30.76 12.46
C ILE A 155 6.58 30.36 12.79
N PRO A 156 6.83 29.11 13.24
CA PRO A 156 8.19 28.57 13.35
C PRO A 156 8.84 28.44 11.96
N SER A 157 10.16 28.54 11.86
CA SER A 157 10.87 28.33 10.58
C SER A 157 10.48 26.96 9.99
N ILE A 158 9.85 26.96 8.82
CA ILE A 158 9.50 25.73 8.11
C ILE A 158 10.82 25.14 7.58
N PRO A 159 11.17 23.89 7.92
CA PRO A 159 12.34 23.24 7.35
C PRO A 159 12.16 23.15 5.83
N GLU A 160 13.12 23.66 5.06
CA GLU A 160 13.11 23.52 3.61
C GLU A 160 13.19 22.02 3.26
N ASP A 161 12.20 21.48 2.55
CA ASP A 161 12.26 20.12 2.03
C ASP A 161 13.21 20.11 0.82
N PRO A 162 14.38 19.42 0.89
CA PRO A 162 15.36 19.39 -0.20
C PRO A 162 14.78 18.86 -1.51
N LYS A 163 13.72 18.04 -1.45
CA LYS A 163 13.08 17.45 -2.65
C LYS A 163 12.23 18.44 -3.44
N LEU A 164 11.96 19.63 -2.89
CA LEU A 164 11.19 20.69 -3.53
C LEU A 164 12.06 21.73 -4.25
N LEU A 165 13.37 21.72 -4.03
CA LEU A 165 14.33 22.62 -4.68
C LEU A 165 14.89 22.06 -6.00
N ASP A 166 14.70 20.77 -6.26
CA ASP A 166 15.20 20.06 -7.46
C ASP A 166 14.17 19.98 -8.61
N LYS A 167 13.21 20.91 -8.70
CA LYS A 167 12.29 21.02 -9.84
C LYS A 167 12.30 22.40 -10.48
#